data_AF-B4JHW9-F1
#
_entry.id   AF-B4JHW9-F1
#
_cell.length_a   1.000
_cell.length_b   1.000
_cell.length_c   1.000
_cell.angle_alpha   90.00
_cell.angle_beta   90.00
_cell.angle_gamma   90.00
#
_symmetry.space_group_name_H-M   'P 1'
#
loop_
_entity.id
_entity.type
_entity.pdbx_description
1 polymer ?
#
loop_
_entity_poly.entity_id
_entity_poly.type
_entity_poly.pdbx_seq_one_letter_code
_entity_poly.pdbx_strand_id
1 'polypeptide(L)'
;MSTNADCFIVLPTNCANGCLILGRNADDATAVGVATEICYYDVSDVLEGKTDGGAALEPVGDAQRVILQKPKPGLWGGDFGANEKGVAISLSWSGGGEEQATDTDCLLGTDIVRIALAACQQVEDAVDRVGELVAKHSGDNAKLNFIVCDPTAAWLLSCAGKVWAAEKLQASWLRLPSGGLTVTDNVDKSSEGLDKSASFAAAHDAEAQAPAADWCGPRPAGDGNYTQQDMFETLRLASGLGSRAANVSVLSGGKGSGGSISCHWFTGTPNAADSVFKPFVFAPKPRISPLTQVQADAEQTLLHSLHGNRKPAALEHLRSLERSCVDELNNYFSIQDHASDELDELLKDCVEAEVKFYR
;
A
#
# COMPACT_ATOMS: atom_id res chain seq x y z
N MET A 1 -3.51 14.47 10.69
CA MET A 1 -2.12 14.08 10.43
C MET A 1 -1.93 14.09 8.94
N SER A 2 -0.86 14.70 8.46
CA SER A 2 -0.36 14.48 7.11
C SER A 2 0.17 13.05 6.97
N THR A 3 -0.14 12.36 5.89
CA THR A 3 0.45 11.06 5.55
C THR A 3 1.72 11.30 4.72
N ASN A 4 2.79 10.55 4.96
CA ASN A 4 3.94 10.50 4.07
C ASN A 4 4.45 9.05 3.98
N ALA A 5 5.05 8.69 2.85
CA ALA A 5 5.63 7.38 2.65
C ALA A 5 6.82 7.42 1.68
N ASP A 6 7.81 6.57 1.93
CA ASP A 6 8.90 6.28 1.00
C ASP A 6 8.53 5.04 0.17
N CYS A 7 8.32 5.24 -1.13
CA CYS A 7 7.76 4.24 -2.02
C CYS A 7 8.75 3.84 -3.12
N PHE A 8 8.76 2.55 -3.44
CA PHE A 8 9.65 1.92 -4.39
C PHE A 8 8.82 1.07 -5.36
N ILE A 9 9.02 1.25 -6.66
CA ILE A 9 8.31 0.49 -7.69
C ILE A 9 9.33 -0.17 -8.60
N VAL A 10 9.11 -1.44 -8.94
CA VAL A 10 9.90 -2.17 -9.94
C VAL A 10 8.93 -2.81 -10.94
N LEU A 11 9.05 -2.43 -12.22
CA LEU A 11 8.19 -2.94 -13.29
C LEU A 11 8.60 -4.36 -13.73
N PRO A 12 7.69 -5.12 -14.36
CA PRO A 12 7.90 -6.51 -14.77
C PRO A 12 9.22 -6.85 -15.47
N THR A 13 9.76 -5.94 -16.27
CA THR A 13 10.99 -6.16 -17.03
C THR A 13 12.23 -6.33 -16.15
N ASN A 14 12.18 -5.88 -14.89
CA ASN A 14 13.29 -6.03 -13.93
C ASN A 14 13.06 -7.14 -12.91
N CYS A 15 11.83 -7.65 -12.78
CA CYS A 15 11.47 -8.57 -11.72
C CYS A 15 11.53 -10.02 -12.16
N ALA A 16 11.90 -10.89 -11.22
CA ALA A 16 11.73 -12.33 -11.38
C ALA A 16 10.25 -12.65 -11.70
N ASN A 17 10.05 -13.62 -12.58
CA ASN A 17 8.72 -14.10 -13.01
C ASN A 17 7.82 -13.05 -13.69
N GLY A 18 8.37 -11.89 -14.08
CA GLY A 18 7.60 -10.85 -14.77
C GLY A 18 6.50 -10.19 -13.93
N CYS A 19 6.66 -10.18 -12.60
CA CYS A 19 5.72 -9.51 -11.68
C CYS A 19 6.03 -8.01 -11.55
N LEU A 20 5.04 -7.21 -11.14
CA LEU A 20 5.29 -5.84 -10.67
C LEU A 20 5.46 -5.86 -9.14
N ILE A 21 6.48 -5.19 -8.61
CA ILE A 21 6.69 -5.10 -7.16
C ILE A 21 6.56 -3.64 -6.71
N LEU A 22 5.59 -3.38 -5.84
CA LEU A 22 5.42 -2.11 -5.12
C LEU A 22 5.83 -2.31 -3.66
N GLY A 23 6.82 -1.57 -3.19
CA GLY A 23 7.23 -1.48 -1.79
C GLY A 23 6.93 -0.10 -1.21
N ARG A 24 6.58 -0.06 0.08
CA ARG A 24 6.25 1.17 0.79
C ARG A 24 6.71 1.10 2.24
N ASN A 25 7.36 2.14 2.73
CA ASN A 25 7.46 2.47 4.14
C ASN A 25 6.52 3.63 4.45
N ALA A 26 5.57 3.44 5.37
CA ALA A 26 4.79 4.54 5.92
C ALA A 26 5.66 5.32 6.91
N ASP A 27 5.81 6.62 6.72
CA ASP A 27 6.68 7.48 7.53
C ASP A 27 5.90 8.66 8.10
N ASP A 28 5.83 8.74 9.43
CA ASP A 28 5.28 9.89 10.13
C ASP A 28 5.94 10.01 11.51
N ALA A 29 6.89 10.94 11.62
CA ALA A 29 7.63 11.19 12.84
C ALA A 29 6.74 11.70 13.99
N THR A 30 5.56 12.27 13.69
CA THR A 30 4.63 12.78 14.70
C THR A 30 3.71 11.70 15.26
N ALA A 31 3.59 10.57 14.57
CA ALA A 31 2.73 9.46 14.94
C ALA A 31 3.50 8.18 15.34
N VAL A 32 4.79 8.31 15.69
CA VAL A 32 5.57 7.20 16.26
C VAL A 32 4.88 6.68 17.53
N GLY A 33 4.67 5.37 17.60
CA GLY A 33 3.95 4.69 18.70
C GLY A 33 2.43 4.60 18.52
N VAL A 34 1.85 5.34 17.57
CA VAL A 34 0.44 5.12 17.16
C VAL A 34 0.39 3.82 16.38
N ALA A 35 -0.49 2.91 16.79
CA ALA A 35 -0.64 1.61 16.13
C ALA A 35 -1.18 1.76 14.70
N THR A 36 -0.74 0.89 13.80
CA THR A 36 -1.38 0.67 12.49
C THR A 36 -2.21 -0.60 12.58
N GLU A 37 -3.18 -0.74 11.68
CA GLU A 37 -4.03 -1.94 11.61
C GLU A 37 -3.94 -2.61 10.25
N ILE A 38 -4.05 -3.93 10.22
CA ILE A 38 -4.25 -4.68 9.00
C ILE A 38 -5.66 -5.26 9.04
N CYS A 39 -6.47 -4.90 8.04
CA CYS A 39 -7.87 -5.27 7.95
C CYS A 39 -8.19 -5.87 6.58
N TYR A 40 -8.83 -7.03 6.58
CA TYR A 40 -9.38 -7.68 5.40
C TYR A 40 -10.89 -7.52 5.40
N TYR A 41 -11.46 -7.24 4.23
CA TYR A 41 -12.88 -7.06 4.01
C TYR A 41 -13.35 -7.95 2.86
N ASP A 42 -14.42 -8.69 3.10
CA ASP A 42 -15.13 -9.39 2.04
C ASP A 42 -16.00 -8.40 1.22
N VAL A 43 -16.57 -8.86 0.11
CA VAL A 43 -17.36 -8.02 -0.80
C VAL A 43 -18.59 -7.42 -0.11
N SER A 44 -19.17 -8.14 0.84
CA SER A 44 -20.33 -7.69 1.61
C SER A 44 -20.01 -6.56 2.56
N ASP A 45 -18.76 -6.50 3.04
CA ASP A 45 -18.40 -5.71 4.22
C ASP A 45 -17.55 -4.47 3.84
N VAL A 46 -16.85 -4.51 2.70
CA VAL A 46 -15.84 -3.51 2.32
C VAL A 46 -16.38 -2.08 2.17
N LEU A 47 -17.65 -1.95 1.78
CA LEU A 47 -18.36 -0.67 1.66
C LEU A 47 -19.39 -0.46 2.77
N GLU A 48 -19.46 -1.35 3.76
CA GLU A 48 -20.24 -1.09 4.96
C GLU A 48 -19.63 0.06 5.78
N GLY A 49 -20.48 0.71 6.58
CA GLY A 49 -20.06 1.80 7.45
C GLY A 49 -20.09 3.16 6.79
N LYS A 50 -19.21 4.05 7.27
CA LYS A 50 -19.15 5.45 6.88
C LYS A 50 -17.85 5.76 6.14
N THR A 51 -17.73 7.00 5.72
CA THR A 51 -16.47 7.60 5.31
C THR A 51 -15.95 8.43 6.46
N ASP A 52 -14.63 8.48 6.63
CA ASP A 52 -13.98 9.28 7.67
C ASP A 52 -14.15 10.79 7.40
N GLY A 53 -14.28 11.19 6.13
CA GLY A 53 -14.58 12.59 5.75
C GLY A 53 -16.07 12.96 5.76
N GLY A 54 -16.97 11.99 5.97
CA GLY A 54 -18.41 12.22 6.10
C GLY A 54 -19.21 12.28 4.78
N ALA A 55 -18.57 12.23 3.61
CA ALA A 55 -19.28 12.17 2.34
C ALA A 55 -20.08 10.86 2.18
N ALA A 56 -21.29 10.96 1.62
CA ALA A 56 -22.10 9.80 1.31
C ALA A 56 -21.49 8.97 0.16
N LEU A 57 -21.52 7.64 0.31
CA LEU A 57 -21.09 6.72 -0.73
C LEU A 57 -22.21 6.49 -1.72
N GLU A 58 -21.88 6.63 -3.01
CA GLU A 58 -22.73 6.09 -4.07
C GLU A 58 -22.63 4.56 -4.06
N PRO A 59 -23.74 3.84 -4.31
CA PRO A 59 -23.70 2.39 -4.44
C PRO A 59 -22.69 1.96 -5.51
N VAL A 60 -21.84 0.99 -5.16
CA VAL A 60 -20.90 0.37 -6.09
C VAL A 60 -21.47 -1.01 -6.46
N GLY A 61 -21.59 -1.28 -7.76
CA GLY A 61 -21.88 -2.63 -8.26
C GLY A 61 -20.62 -3.48 -8.30
N ASP A 62 -20.74 -4.78 -8.05
CA ASP A 62 -19.64 -5.77 -8.13
C ASP A 62 -18.41 -5.38 -7.31
N ALA A 63 -18.58 -5.22 -5.99
CA ALA A 63 -17.48 -4.93 -5.07
C ALA A 63 -16.43 -6.05 -5.05
N GLN A 64 -15.17 -5.67 -4.81
CA GLN A 64 -14.03 -6.57 -4.69
C GLN A 64 -13.65 -6.79 -3.23
N ARG A 65 -13.11 -7.97 -2.90
CA ARG A 65 -12.45 -8.20 -1.61
C ARG A 65 -11.19 -7.33 -1.50
N VAL A 66 -10.94 -6.75 -0.32
CA VAL A 66 -9.85 -5.79 -0.11
C VAL A 66 -9.07 -6.09 1.16
N ILE A 67 -7.74 -5.93 1.09
CA ILE A 67 -6.85 -5.89 2.26
C ILE A 67 -6.29 -4.47 2.40
N LEU A 68 -6.37 -3.91 3.60
CA LEU A 68 -5.91 -2.55 3.91
C LEU A 68 -4.87 -2.56 5.03
N GLN A 69 -3.84 -1.75 4.86
CA GLN A 69 -3.09 -1.12 5.94
C GLN A 69 -3.82 0.16 6.35
N LYS A 70 -4.09 0.32 7.64
CA LYS A 70 -4.64 1.55 8.20
C LYS A 70 -3.56 2.31 8.97
N PRO A 71 -3.40 3.62 8.74
CA PRO A 71 -2.35 4.41 9.37
C PRO A 71 -2.61 4.68 10.86
N LYS A 72 -3.83 4.48 11.35
CA LYS A 72 -4.19 4.58 12.77
C LYS A 72 -5.48 3.80 13.04
N PRO A 73 -5.78 3.48 14.32
CA PRO A 73 -6.99 2.77 14.67
C PRO A 73 -8.24 3.61 14.42
N GLY A 74 -9.36 2.94 14.12
CA GLY A 74 -10.68 3.57 14.03
C GLY A 74 -10.99 4.28 12.72
N LEU A 75 -10.11 4.20 11.71
CA LEU A 75 -10.43 4.65 10.35
C LEU A 75 -11.26 3.61 9.62
N TRP A 76 -12.15 4.04 8.73
CA TRP A 76 -12.80 3.16 7.77
C TRP A 76 -11.86 2.82 6.62
N GLY A 77 -11.11 3.81 6.13
CA GLY A 77 -10.15 3.68 5.04
C GLY A 77 -8.76 3.16 5.43
N GLY A 78 -7.86 3.13 4.44
CA GLY A 78 -6.46 2.71 4.61
C GLY A 78 -5.49 3.55 3.75
N ASP A 79 -4.21 3.58 4.11
CA ASP A 79 -3.19 4.35 3.40
C ASP A 79 -2.36 3.49 2.42
N PHE A 80 -2.56 2.18 2.47
CA PHE A 80 -2.09 1.22 1.48
C PHE A 80 -3.06 0.05 1.42
N GLY A 81 -3.24 -0.56 0.26
CA GLY A 81 -4.02 -1.77 0.13
C GLY A 81 -3.96 -2.39 -1.24
N ALA A 82 -4.64 -3.53 -1.36
CA ALA A 82 -4.84 -4.22 -2.62
C ALA A 82 -6.20 -4.92 -2.66
N ASN A 83 -6.65 -5.29 -3.85
CA ASN A 83 -7.87 -6.06 -4.06
C ASN A 83 -7.60 -7.40 -4.75
N GLU A 84 -8.62 -8.27 -4.76
CA GLU A 84 -8.53 -9.61 -5.34
C GLU A 84 -8.31 -9.65 -6.85
N LYS A 85 -8.41 -8.51 -7.55
CA LYS A 85 -8.16 -8.38 -8.98
C LYS A 85 -6.72 -7.96 -9.30
N GLY A 86 -5.89 -7.80 -8.27
CA GLY A 86 -4.48 -7.46 -8.43
C GLY A 86 -4.22 -5.97 -8.56
N VAL A 87 -5.19 -5.11 -8.25
CA VAL A 87 -4.95 -3.66 -8.14
C VAL A 87 -4.42 -3.36 -6.74
N ALA A 88 -3.33 -2.60 -6.65
CA ALA A 88 -2.79 -2.07 -5.39
C ALA A 88 -2.71 -0.55 -5.44
N ILE A 89 -3.07 0.09 -4.32
CA ILE A 89 -3.05 1.55 -4.17
C ILE A 89 -2.29 1.93 -2.91
N SER A 90 -1.44 2.95 -3.02
CA SER A 90 -0.79 3.61 -1.89
C SER A 90 -1.15 5.09 -1.88
N LEU A 91 -1.60 5.59 -0.72
CA LEU A 91 -1.52 7.01 -0.39
C LEU A 91 -0.07 7.30 0.02
N SER A 92 0.69 7.87 -0.91
CA SER A 92 2.11 8.17 -0.74
C SER A 92 2.36 9.48 0.00
N TRP A 93 1.43 10.43 -0.13
CA TRP A 93 1.50 11.69 0.61
C TRP A 93 0.11 12.32 0.75
N SER A 94 -0.14 12.97 1.89
CA SER A 94 -1.26 13.88 2.07
C SER A 94 -0.84 15.13 2.84
N GLY A 95 -1.34 16.28 2.42
CA GLY A 95 -1.03 17.57 3.04
C GLY A 95 -2.10 18.64 2.77
N GLY A 96 -1.92 19.81 3.39
CA GLY A 96 -2.62 21.04 3.02
C GLY A 96 -4.10 21.16 3.43
N GLY A 97 -4.77 20.13 3.97
CA GLY A 97 -6.20 20.25 4.25
C GLY A 97 -6.91 19.06 4.90
N GLU A 98 -6.30 17.87 4.94
CA GLU A 98 -7.01 16.65 5.40
C GLU A 98 -7.48 16.72 6.86
N GLU A 99 -6.74 17.40 7.73
CA GLU A 99 -7.10 17.54 9.15
C GLU A 99 -8.38 18.35 9.36
N GLN A 100 -8.72 19.22 8.40
CA GLN A 100 -9.95 20.01 8.43
C GLN A 100 -11.11 19.34 7.69
N ALA A 101 -10.89 18.20 7.04
CA ALA A 101 -11.87 17.54 6.16
C ALA A 101 -12.66 16.41 6.86
N THR A 102 -12.41 16.15 8.14
CA THR A 102 -13.15 15.14 8.93
C THR A 102 -14.59 15.60 9.17
N ASP A 103 -15.56 14.74 8.84
CA ASP A 103 -17.01 15.01 8.96
C ASP A 103 -17.49 16.30 8.24
N THR A 104 -16.84 16.70 7.14
CA THR A 104 -17.18 17.89 6.36
C THR A 104 -17.78 17.59 4.99
N ASP A 105 -18.49 16.46 4.85
CA ASP A 105 -19.05 15.99 3.57
C ASP A 105 -17.97 15.84 2.47
N CYS A 106 -16.77 15.40 2.88
CA CYS A 106 -15.62 15.17 2.03
C CYS A 106 -15.18 13.69 2.09
N LEU A 107 -14.22 13.31 1.26
CA LEU A 107 -13.48 12.06 1.42
C LEU A 107 -12.04 12.35 1.83
N LEU A 108 -11.53 11.60 2.80
CA LEU A 108 -10.09 11.56 3.07
C LEU A 108 -9.38 10.69 2.02
N GLY A 109 -8.08 10.86 1.86
CA GLY A 109 -7.24 10.01 1.03
C GLY A 109 -7.37 8.54 1.41
N THR A 110 -7.52 8.23 2.70
CA THR A 110 -7.74 6.85 3.17
C THR A 110 -9.09 6.28 2.74
N ASP A 111 -10.15 7.10 2.72
CA ASP A 111 -11.46 6.69 2.18
C ASP A 111 -11.34 6.38 0.69
N ILE A 112 -10.68 7.28 -0.05
CA ILE A 112 -10.49 7.16 -1.50
C ILE A 112 -9.78 5.86 -1.86
N VAL A 113 -8.72 5.48 -1.13
CA VAL A 113 -8.02 4.20 -1.33
C VAL A 113 -8.99 3.02 -1.19
N ARG A 114 -9.76 2.96 -0.10
CA ARG A 114 -10.70 1.86 0.16
C ARG A 114 -11.76 1.77 -0.94
N ILE A 115 -12.40 2.90 -1.28
CA ILE A 115 -13.51 2.94 -2.23
C ILE A 115 -13.02 2.56 -3.63
N ALA A 116 -11.87 3.08 -4.06
CA ALA A 116 -11.29 2.75 -5.37
C ALA A 116 -10.92 1.27 -5.46
N LEU A 117 -10.28 0.70 -4.43
CA LEU A 117 -9.96 -0.73 -4.38
C LEU A 117 -11.21 -1.61 -4.40
N ALA A 118 -12.27 -1.20 -3.71
CA ALA A 118 -13.53 -1.95 -3.71
C ALA A 118 -14.26 -1.92 -5.07
N ALA A 119 -14.10 -0.84 -5.85
CA ALA A 119 -14.88 -0.59 -7.06
C ALA A 119 -14.20 -1.02 -8.37
N CYS A 120 -12.88 -1.15 -8.40
CA CYS A 120 -12.12 -1.27 -9.65
C CYS A 120 -11.45 -2.63 -9.82
N GLN A 121 -11.36 -3.12 -11.06
CA GLN A 121 -10.71 -4.40 -11.38
C GLN A 121 -9.40 -4.24 -12.15
N GLN A 122 -9.15 -3.06 -12.73
CA GLN A 122 -7.97 -2.75 -13.54
C GLN A 122 -7.37 -1.43 -13.09
N VAL A 123 -6.05 -1.26 -13.29
CA VAL A 123 -5.35 -0.05 -12.87
C VAL A 123 -5.86 1.22 -13.54
N GLU A 124 -6.22 1.14 -14.83
CA GLU A 124 -6.69 2.29 -15.60
C GLU A 124 -8.01 2.83 -15.04
N ASP A 125 -8.95 1.94 -14.72
CA ASP A 125 -10.23 2.26 -14.09
C ASP A 125 -10.03 2.80 -12.66
N ALA A 126 -9.04 2.26 -11.94
CA ALA A 126 -8.72 2.72 -10.58
C ALA A 126 -8.16 4.15 -10.58
N VAL A 127 -7.33 4.51 -11.57
CA VAL A 127 -6.84 5.88 -11.74
C VAL A 127 -8.00 6.85 -12.01
N ASP A 128 -8.89 6.50 -12.95
CA ASP A 128 -10.06 7.32 -13.27
C ASP A 128 -10.98 7.46 -12.05
N ARG A 129 -11.20 6.36 -11.32
CA ARG A 129 -12.04 6.33 -10.13
C ARG A 129 -11.50 7.21 -9.01
N VAL A 130 -10.20 7.18 -8.74
CA VAL A 130 -9.59 8.08 -7.76
C VAL A 130 -9.77 9.54 -8.20
N GLY A 131 -9.55 9.84 -9.47
CA GLY A 131 -9.78 11.16 -10.05
C GLY A 131 -11.22 11.67 -9.90
N GLU A 132 -12.21 10.82 -10.16
CA GLU A 132 -13.64 11.13 -9.96
C GLU A 132 -13.98 11.42 -8.50
N LEU A 133 -13.50 10.57 -7.57
CA LEU A 133 -13.73 10.74 -6.14
C LEU A 133 -13.12 12.05 -5.64
N VAL A 134 -11.91 12.39 -6.11
CA VAL A 134 -11.26 13.66 -5.80
C VAL A 134 -12.06 14.84 -6.33
N ALA A 135 -12.42 14.81 -7.62
CA ALA A 135 -13.15 15.92 -8.25
C ALA A 135 -14.51 16.19 -7.57
N LYS A 136 -15.18 15.14 -7.10
CA LYS A 136 -16.49 15.26 -6.45
C LYS A 136 -16.39 15.60 -4.97
N HIS A 137 -15.50 14.94 -4.23
CA HIS A 137 -15.55 14.88 -2.77
C HIS A 137 -14.27 15.31 -2.03
N SER A 138 -13.18 15.63 -2.72
CA SER A 138 -11.99 16.14 -2.03
C SER A 138 -12.25 17.55 -1.46
N GLY A 139 -11.65 17.85 -0.31
CA GLY A 139 -11.70 19.19 0.29
C GLY A 139 -10.87 20.19 -0.52
N ASP A 140 -11.30 21.45 -0.57
CA ASP A 140 -10.73 22.48 -1.47
C ASP A 140 -9.22 22.74 -1.27
N ASN A 141 -8.70 22.51 -0.06
CA ASN A 141 -7.28 22.70 0.27
C ASN A 141 -6.50 21.38 0.33
N ALA A 142 -7.16 20.22 0.18
CA ALA A 142 -6.51 18.93 0.31
C ALA A 142 -5.52 18.72 -0.84
N LYS A 143 -4.32 18.25 -0.52
CA LYS A 143 -3.34 17.80 -1.51
C LYS A 143 -3.03 16.34 -1.23
N LEU A 144 -3.20 15.47 -2.23
CA LEU A 144 -3.09 14.02 -2.09
C LEU A 144 -2.21 13.48 -3.22
N ASN A 145 -1.36 12.51 -2.91
CA ASN A 145 -0.53 11.83 -3.89
C ASN A 145 -0.67 10.31 -3.76
N PHE A 146 -0.99 9.65 -4.86
CA PHE A 146 -1.23 8.22 -4.91
C PHE A 146 -0.27 7.51 -5.88
N ILE A 147 -0.03 6.24 -5.57
CA ILE A 147 0.49 5.26 -6.52
C ILE A 147 -0.63 4.25 -6.76
N VAL A 148 -0.93 3.97 -8.02
CA VAL A 148 -1.92 2.97 -8.42
C VAL A 148 -1.23 2.00 -9.36
N CYS A 149 -1.29 0.70 -9.08
CA CYS A 149 -0.64 -0.29 -9.92
C CYS A 149 -1.43 -1.58 -10.03
N ASP A 150 -1.19 -2.32 -11.11
CA ASP A 150 -1.59 -3.71 -11.30
C ASP A 150 -0.38 -4.51 -11.81
N PRO A 151 -0.50 -5.78 -12.22
CA PRO A 151 0.65 -6.53 -12.72
C PRO A 151 1.31 -5.97 -13.99
N THR A 152 0.67 -5.03 -14.68
CA THR A 152 1.09 -4.56 -16.02
C THR A 152 1.59 -3.11 -16.03
N ALA A 153 1.09 -2.26 -15.13
CA ALA A 153 1.43 -0.85 -15.12
C ALA A 153 1.40 -0.26 -13.71
N ALA A 154 2.15 0.83 -13.54
CA ALA A 154 2.08 1.71 -12.38
C ALA A 154 1.81 3.15 -12.82
N TRP A 155 1.07 3.88 -12.00
CA TRP A 155 0.64 5.24 -12.22
C TRP A 155 0.95 6.09 -11.00
N LEU A 156 1.46 7.30 -11.25
CA LEU A 156 1.54 8.37 -10.27
C LEU A 156 0.32 9.27 -10.44
N LEU A 157 -0.32 9.65 -9.34
CA LEU A 157 -1.54 10.44 -9.38
C LEU A 157 -1.48 11.53 -8.31
N SER A 158 -1.44 12.79 -8.74
CA SER A 158 -1.39 13.96 -7.87
C SER A 158 -2.70 14.73 -7.91
N CYS A 159 -3.14 15.18 -6.75
CA CYS A 159 -4.43 15.84 -6.56
C CYS A 159 -4.25 17.11 -5.71
N ALA A 160 -4.91 18.20 -6.09
CA ALA A 160 -4.93 19.45 -5.34
C ALA A 160 -6.34 20.06 -5.37
N GLY A 161 -6.97 20.19 -4.21
CA GLY A 161 -8.38 20.50 -4.12
C GLY A 161 -9.21 19.46 -4.88
N LYS A 162 -9.92 19.91 -5.92
CA LYS A 162 -10.78 19.09 -6.79
C LYS A 162 -10.18 18.83 -8.17
N VAL A 163 -8.93 19.22 -8.40
CA VAL A 163 -8.22 18.93 -9.66
C VAL A 163 -7.18 17.83 -9.46
N TRP A 164 -6.96 17.04 -10.50
CA TRP A 164 -6.04 15.91 -10.48
C TRP A 164 -5.33 15.73 -11.82
N ALA A 165 -4.14 15.13 -11.77
CA ALA A 165 -3.32 14.76 -12.90
C ALA A 165 -2.62 13.41 -12.62
N ALA A 166 -2.49 12.57 -13.64
CA ALA A 166 -1.87 11.26 -13.56
C ALA A 166 -0.84 11.03 -14.67
N GLU A 167 0.26 10.40 -14.30
CA GLU A 167 1.35 9.98 -15.19
C GLU A 167 1.48 8.46 -15.15
N LYS A 168 1.53 7.82 -16.32
CA LYS A 168 1.87 6.41 -16.44
C LYS A 168 3.38 6.25 -16.36
N LEU A 169 3.85 5.49 -15.37
CA LEU A 169 5.27 5.30 -15.14
C LEU A 169 5.93 4.61 -16.34
N GLN A 170 6.90 5.28 -16.96
CA GLN A 170 7.71 4.73 -18.06
C GLN A 170 9.03 4.12 -17.57
N ALA A 171 9.55 4.62 -16.44
CA ALA A 171 10.80 4.11 -15.88
C ALA A 171 10.62 2.67 -15.39
N SER A 172 11.60 1.81 -15.68
CA SER A 172 11.52 0.39 -15.36
C SER A 172 11.56 0.08 -13.85
N TRP A 173 11.97 1.07 -13.05
CA TRP A 173 11.87 1.10 -11.59
C TRP A 173 12.00 2.56 -11.14
N LEU A 174 11.50 2.89 -9.94
CA LEU A 174 11.51 4.24 -9.38
C LEU A 174 11.43 4.20 -7.85
N ARG A 175 12.33 4.89 -7.15
CA ARG A 175 12.08 5.37 -5.78
C ARG A 175 11.44 6.74 -5.90
N LEU A 176 10.25 6.90 -5.35
CA LEU A 176 9.46 8.10 -5.58
C LEU A 176 10.03 9.29 -4.79
N PRO A 177 9.93 10.52 -5.37
CA PRO A 177 9.96 11.74 -4.57
C PRO A 177 8.88 11.71 -3.48
N SER A 178 9.17 12.25 -2.30
CA SER A 178 8.28 12.21 -1.14
C SER A 178 7.95 13.62 -0.62
N GLY A 179 7.00 13.73 0.31
CA GLY A 179 6.67 15.02 0.93
C GLY A 179 5.89 15.99 0.04
N GLY A 180 5.30 15.53 -1.07
CA GLY A 180 4.54 16.38 -1.98
C GLY A 180 3.86 15.63 -3.12
N LEU A 181 3.40 16.39 -4.10
CA LEU A 181 2.85 15.95 -5.38
C LEU A 181 4.00 15.59 -6.34
N THR A 182 3.83 14.49 -7.06
CA THR A 182 4.89 13.92 -7.93
C THR A 182 4.65 14.12 -9.41
N VAL A 183 3.41 14.36 -9.86
CA VAL A 183 3.10 14.57 -11.28
C VAL A 183 3.53 15.97 -11.70
N THR A 184 4.30 16.03 -12.78
CA THR A 184 4.87 17.27 -13.32
C THR A 184 4.17 17.67 -14.62
N ASP A 185 4.90 17.81 -15.73
CA ASP A 185 4.38 18.20 -17.05
C ASP A 185 4.07 16.98 -17.95
N ASN A 186 4.49 15.77 -17.56
CA ASN A 186 4.10 14.54 -18.23
C ASN A 186 2.73 14.04 -17.70
N VAL A 187 1.65 14.34 -18.42
CA VAL A 187 0.27 14.07 -17.96
C VAL A 187 -0.53 13.26 -18.98
N ASP A 188 -0.74 11.99 -18.67
CA ASP A 188 -1.53 11.05 -19.48
C ASP A 188 -3.03 11.21 -19.23
N LYS A 189 -3.46 11.30 -17.96
CA LYS A 189 -4.87 11.48 -17.54
C LYS A 189 -5.01 12.68 -16.59
N SER A 190 -6.14 13.38 -16.62
CA SER A 190 -6.34 14.55 -15.76
C SER A 190 -7.80 14.98 -15.68
N SER A 191 -8.07 15.96 -14.80
CA SER A 191 -9.26 16.79 -14.89
C SER A 191 -9.38 17.50 -16.25
N GLU A 192 -10.62 17.78 -16.66
CA GLU A 192 -10.92 18.55 -17.87
C GLU A 192 -10.35 19.98 -17.76
N GLY A 193 -9.76 20.47 -18.85
CA GLY A 193 -9.24 21.85 -18.91
C GLY A 193 -7.91 22.08 -18.20
N LEU A 194 -7.26 21.04 -17.67
CA LEU A 194 -5.93 21.16 -17.07
C LEU A 194 -4.89 21.61 -18.11
N ASP A 195 -4.09 22.63 -17.77
CA ASP A 195 -2.93 23.02 -18.57
C ASP A 195 -1.81 21.99 -18.40
N LYS A 196 -1.66 21.12 -19.40
CA LYS A 196 -0.62 20.08 -19.42
C LYS A 196 0.76 20.59 -19.83
N SER A 197 0.92 21.89 -20.12
CA SER A 197 2.23 22.48 -20.45
C SER A 197 3.02 22.94 -19.23
N ALA A 198 2.37 23.00 -18.06
CA ALA A 198 2.96 23.37 -16.79
C ALA A 198 3.08 22.14 -15.87
N SER A 199 4.06 22.17 -14.97
CA SER A 199 4.17 21.15 -13.91
C SER A 199 2.99 21.26 -12.95
N PHE A 200 2.20 20.19 -12.83
CA PHE A 200 1.06 20.13 -11.91
C PHE A 200 1.49 20.39 -10.46
N ALA A 201 2.52 19.68 -9.99
CA ALA A 201 3.02 19.84 -8.63
C ALA A 201 3.53 21.27 -8.33
N ALA A 202 4.23 21.89 -9.28
CA ALA A 202 4.73 23.26 -9.15
C ALA A 202 3.60 24.30 -9.16
N ALA A 203 2.63 24.15 -10.06
CA ALA A 203 1.47 25.04 -10.17
C ALA A 203 0.60 25.06 -8.89
N HIS A 204 0.72 24.03 -8.06
CA HIS A 204 0.01 23.88 -6.79
C HIS A 204 0.91 24.05 -5.56
N ASP A 205 2.13 24.58 -5.69
CA ASP A 205 3.06 24.86 -4.58
C ASP A 205 3.23 23.66 -3.63
N ALA A 206 3.42 22.47 -4.18
CA ALA A 206 3.54 21.24 -3.39
C ALA A 206 4.46 20.20 -4.05
N GLU A 207 5.53 20.64 -4.70
CA GLU A 207 6.49 19.72 -5.32
C GLU A 207 7.12 18.77 -4.29
N ALA A 208 7.06 17.48 -4.60
CA ALA A 208 7.75 16.47 -3.84
C ALA A 208 9.28 16.64 -3.93
N GLN A 209 9.96 16.25 -2.86
CA GLN A 209 11.42 16.28 -2.79
C GLN A 209 12.00 14.98 -3.31
N ALA A 210 12.97 15.08 -4.23
CA ALA A 210 13.72 13.93 -4.68
C ALA A 210 14.43 13.25 -3.50
N PRO A 211 14.50 11.90 -3.48
CA PRO A 211 15.19 11.19 -2.41
C PRO A 211 16.69 11.49 -2.46
N ALA A 212 17.35 11.48 -1.29
CA ALA A 212 18.79 11.74 -1.20
C ALA A 212 19.65 10.71 -1.96
N ALA A 213 19.12 9.49 -2.12
CA ALA A 213 19.67 8.44 -2.98
C ALA A 213 18.56 7.89 -3.88
N ASP A 214 18.90 7.57 -5.12
CA ASP A 214 17.97 7.03 -6.12
C ASP A 214 17.41 5.65 -5.76
N TRP A 215 18.12 4.88 -4.92
CA TRP A 215 17.69 3.59 -4.39
C TRP A 215 18.38 3.26 -3.06
N CYS A 216 17.85 2.27 -2.33
CA CYS A 216 18.43 1.76 -1.08
C CYS A 216 18.71 0.26 -1.23
N GLY A 217 19.94 -0.19 -0.94
CA GLY A 217 20.27 -1.63 -0.95
C GLY A 217 20.33 -2.26 -2.35
N PRO A 218 19.85 -3.51 -2.52
CA PRO A 218 19.90 -4.19 -3.81
C PRO A 218 19.06 -3.42 -4.82
N ARG A 219 19.67 -3.04 -5.96
CA ARG A 219 19.03 -2.23 -6.99
C ARG A 219 18.60 -3.13 -8.17
N PRO A 220 17.46 -2.85 -8.82
CA PRO A 220 17.12 -3.51 -10.07
C PRO A 220 18.21 -3.30 -11.14
N ALA A 221 18.77 -4.40 -11.64
CA ALA A 221 19.91 -4.38 -12.55
C ALA A 221 19.54 -4.45 -14.05
N GLY A 222 18.25 -4.54 -14.38
CA GLY A 222 17.78 -4.73 -15.76
C GLY A 222 17.92 -6.15 -16.30
N ASP A 223 18.17 -7.14 -15.43
CA ASP A 223 18.41 -8.53 -15.77
C ASP A 223 17.20 -9.45 -15.50
N GLY A 224 16.09 -8.90 -14.99
CA GLY A 224 14.87 -9.65 -14.70
C GLY A 224 14.94 -10.51 -13.43
N ASN A 225 15.90 -10.26 -12.54
CA ASN A 225 16.12 -11.10 -11.34
C ASN A 225 15.67 -10.44 -10.03
N TYR A 226 15.14 -9.22 -10.05
CA TYR A 226 14.74 -8.53 -8.83
C TYR A 226 13.57 -9.24 -8.15
N THR A 227 13.67 -9.48 -6.86
CA THR A 227 12.70 -10.27 -6.08
C THR A 227 12.02 -9.46 -4.99
N GLN A 228 11.00 -10.06 -4.36
CA GLN A 228 10.41 -9.52 -3.13
C GLN A 228 11.39 -9.48 -1.95
N GLN A 229 12.39 -10.38 -1.90
CA GLN A 229 13.41 -10.34 -0.85
C GLN A 229 14.33 -9.13 -1.02
N ASP A 230 14.68 -8.79 -2.26
CA ASP A 230 15.42 -7.55 -2.57
C ASP A 230 14.61 -6.31 -2.16
N MET A 231 13.29 -6.33 -2.39
CA MET A 231 12.41 -5.26 -1.92
C MET A 231 12.34 -5.19 -0.38
N PHE A 232 12.29 -6.32 0.32
CA PHE A 232 12.32 -6.31 1.79
C PHE A 232 13.61 -5.66 2.31
N GLU A 233 14.75 -5.98 1.71
CA GLU A 233 16.03 -5.38 2.09
C GLU A 233 16.10 -3.90 1.76
N THR A 234 15.57 -3.50 0.60
CA THR A 234 15.42 -2.09 0.21
C THR A 234 14.63 -1.32 1.27
N LEU A 235 13.47 -1.83 1.69
CA LEU A 235 12.62 -1.18 2.69
C LEU A 235 13.26 -1.14 4.08
N ARG A 236 14.00 -2.18 4.48
CA ARG A 236 14.77 -2.19 5.74
C ARG A 236 15.83 -1.10 5.75
N LEU A 237 16.61 -0.99 4.68
CA LEU A 237 17.67 0.00 4.56
C LEU A 237 17.14 1.42 4.40
N ALA A 238 15.95 1.57 3.83
CA ALA A 238 15.25 2.85 3.72
C ALA A 238 14.54 3.27 5.02
N SER A 239 14.35 2.36 5.98
CA SER A 239 13.57 2.67 7.19
C SER A 239 14.27 3.69 8.08
N GLY A 240 13.53 4.73 8.49
CA GLY A 240 13.98 5.74 9.44
C GLY A 240 13.27 5.67 10.79
N LEU A 241 13.61 6.59 11.69
CA LEU A 241 12.98 6.72 13.02
C LEU A 241 11.47 7.00 12.96
N GLY A 242 10.99 7.55 11.83
CA GLY A 242 9.57 7.81 11.59
C GLY A 242 8.81 6.65 10.97
N SER A 243 9.45 5.50 10.70
CA SER A 243 8.84 4.38 9.99
C SER A 243 7.83 3.65 10.86
N ARG A 244 6.56 3.68 10.44
CA ARG A 244 5.42 3.18 11.22
C ARG A 244 4.92 1.82 10.78
N ALA A 245 5.09 1.48 9.51
CA ALA A 245 4.85 0.15 8.97
C ALA A 245 5.45 0.03 7.56
N ALA A 246 5.64 -1.20 7.09
CA ALA A 246 6.07 -1.47 5.72
C ALA A 246 5.17 -2.48 5.02
N ASN A 247 5.03 -2.28 3.71
CA ASN A 247 4.15 -3.04 2.85
C ASN A 247 4.84 -3.39 1.53
N VAL A 248 4.59 -4.59 1.01
CA VAL A 248 5.01 -4.98 -0.35
C VAL A 248 3.87 -5.68 -1.08
N SER A 249 3.54 -5.25 -2.29
CA SER A 249 2.65 -5.98 -3.20
C SER A 249 3.47 -6.57 -4.33
N VAL A 250 3.46 -7.89 -4.46
CA VAL A 250 3.99 -8.63 -5.61
C VAL A 250 2.79 -8.97 -6.50
N LEU A 251 2.66 -8.26 -7.62
CA LEU A 251 1.51 -8.32 -8.51
C LEU A 251 1.86 -9.15 -9.75
N SER A 252 1.24 -10.32 -9.86
CA SER A 252 1.54 -11.29 -10.91
C SER A 252 0.44 -11.28 -11.97
N GLY A 253 0.81 -11.08 -13.23
CA GLY A 253 -0.11 -11.11 -14.36
C GLY A 253 -0.01 -12.47 -15.01
N GLY A 254 -1.11 -13.24 -15.05
CA GLY A 254 -1.13 -14.65 -15.47
C GLY A 254 -0.79 -14.95 -16.93
N LYS A 255 0.35 -14.47 -17.46
CA LYS A 255 0.88 -14.83 -18.78
C LYS A 255 2.33 -15.28 -18.66
N GLY A 256 2.55 -16.60 -18.68
CA GLY A 256 3.88 -17.23 -18.66
C GLY A 256 4.00 -18.32 -17.58
N SER A 257 5.20 -18.86 -17.39
CA SER A 257 5.52 -19.87 -16.35
C SER A 257 5.57 -19.32 -14.92
N GLY A 258 5.17 -18.06 -14.70
CA GLY A 258 5.01 -17.46 -13.38
C GLY A 258 3.54 -17.53 -12.96
N GLY A 259 3.28 -17.98 -11.73
CA GLY A 259 1.92 -18.13 -11.19
C GLY A 259 1.09 -16.85 -11.30
N SER A 260 -0.23 -17.00 -11.39
CA SER A 260 -1.19 -15.87 -11.49
C SER A 260 -1.45 -15.18 -10.15
N ILE A 261 -0.87 -15.69 -9.07
CA ILE A 261 -1.22 -15.33 -7.70
C ILE A 261 -0.42 -14.11 -7.29
N SER A 262 -1.13 -13.04 -6.96
CA SER A 262 -0.53 -11.87 -6.32
C SER A 262 -0.43 -12.09 -4.81
N CYS A 263 0.67 -11.62 -4.21
CA CYS A 263 0.93 -11.77 -2.79
C CYS A 263 1.30 -10.42 -2.16
N HIS A 264 0.66 -10.12 -1.03
CA HIS A 264 0.75 -8.84 -0.34
C HIS A 264 1.35 -9.05 1.04
N TRP A 265 2.39 -8.30 1.37
CA TRP A 265 3.20 -8.49 2.56
C TRP A 265 3.07 -7.30 3.48
N PHE A 266 2.91 -7.56 4.77
CA PHE A 266 2.70 -6.54 5.78
C PHE A 266 3.62 -6.78 6.97
N THR A 267 4.20 -5.72 7.54
CA THR A 267 4.90 -5.85 8.82
C THR A 267 3.94 -5.87 10.00
N GLY A 268 2.84 -5.09 9.95
CA GLY A 268 1.95 -4.89 11.11
C GLY A 268 2.65 -4.34 12.36
N THR A 269 3.88 -3.87 12.20
CA THR A 269 4.84 -3.46 13.23
C THR A 269 5.71 -2.34 12.68
N PRO A 270 6.16 -1.39 13.52
CA PRO A 270 6.94 -0.24 13.10
C PRO A 270 8.37 -0.62 12.71
N ASN A 271 9.01 0.25 11.91
CA ASN A 271 10.38 0.11 11.42
C ASN A 271 10.66 -1.23 10.70
N ALA A 272 10.75 -1.20 9.37
CA ALA A 272 10.97 -2.42 8.59
C ALA A 272 12.30 -3.11 8.93
N ALA A 273 13.34 -2.35 9.29
CA ALA A 273 14.65 -2.89 9.72
C ALA A 273 14.51 -3.89 10.88
N ASP A 274 13.54 -3.61 11.74
CA ASP A 274 13.28 -4.30 13.00
C ASP A 274 12.14 -5.31 12.94
N SER A 275 11.44 -5.41 11.80
CA SER A 275 10.16 -6.09 11.63
C SER A 275 10.17 -7.10 10.50
N VAL A 276 9.47 -8.22 10.63
CA VAL A 276 9.32 -9.21 9.53
C VAL A 276 8.03 -9.04 8.73
N PHE A 277 8.09 -9.41 7.46
CA PHE A 277 7.00 -9.34 6.50
C PHE A 277 6.15 -10.61 6.55
N LYS A 278 4.82 -10.46 6.72
CA LYS A 278 3.86 -11.56 6.74
C LYS A 278 3.05 -11.55 5.44
N PRO A 279 2.92 -12.68 4.74
CA PRO A 279 2.20 -12.75 3.47
C PRO A 279 0.70 -12.84 3.66
N PHE A 280 -0.01 -12.28 2.69
CA PHE A 280 -1.44 -12.38 2.49
C PHE A 280 -1.69 -12.66 1.01
N VAL A 281 -2.64 -13.55 0.74
CA VAL A 281 -3.14 -13.83 -0.60
C VAL A 281 -4.66 -13.86 -0.54
N PHE A 282 -5.32 -13.52 -1.65
CA PHE A 282 -6.77 -13.66 -1.78
C PHE A 282 -7.16 -15.12 -2.05
N ALA A 283 -6.94 -15.99 -1.05
CA ALA A 283 -7.39 -17.38 -1.00
C ALA A 283 -8.94 -17.46 -1.01
N PRO A 284 -9.56 -18.66 -1.06
CA PRO A 284 -11.01 -18.78 -1.06
C PRO A 284 -11.70 -18.16 0.17
N LYS A 285 -11.14 -18.30 1.38
CA LYS A 285 -11.70 -17.78 2.64
C LYS A 285 -10.58 -17.26 3.56
N PRO A 286 -9.87 -16.21 3.15
CA PRO A 286 -8.70 -15.75 3.87
C PRO A 286 -9.11 -15.22 5.25
N ARG A 287 -8.31 -15.56 6.25
CA ARG A 287 -8.47 -15.10 7.64
C ARG A 287 -7.26 -14.29 8.05
N ILE A 288 -7.55 -13.23 8.79
CA ILE A 288 -6.53 -12.39 9.41
C ILE A 288 -6.60 -12.50 10.91
N SER A 289 -5.45 -12.38 11.57
CA SER A 289 -5.38 -12.45 13.03
C SER A 289 -5.99 -11.20 13.66
N PRO A 290 -6.82 -11.29 14.71
CA PRO A 290 -7.29 -10.12 15.46
C PRO A 290 -6.14 -9.35 16.12
N LEU A 291 -4.94 -9.95 16.20
CA LEU A 291 -3.75 -9.36 16.80
C LEU A 291 -3.14 -8.23 15.96
N THR A 292 -3.62 -8.02 14.72
CA THR A 292 -3.30 -6.87 13.86
C THR A 292 -4.33 -5.75 13.94
N GLN A 293 -5.31 -5.85 14.85
CA GLN A 293 -6.36 -4.85 15.06
C GLN A 293 -6.41 -4.44 16.53
N VAL A 294 -6.77 -3.19 16.78
CA VAL A 294 -6.92 -2.66 18.13
C VAL A 294 -8.21 -3.19 18.74
N GLN A 295 -8.10 -3.74 19.94
CA GLN A 295 -9.23 -4.26 20.70
C GLN A 295 -9.86 -3.14 21.53
N ALA A 296 -11.13 -3.27 21.92
CA ALA A 296 -11.93 -2.19 22.53
C ALA A 296 -11.28 -1.49 23.74
N ASP A 297 -10.46 -2.19 24.51
CA ASP A 297 -9.80 -1.68 25.73
C ASP A 297 -8.28 -1.47 25.55
N ALA A 298 -7.79 -1.40 24.31
CA ALA A 298 -6.38 -1.26 24.00
C ALA A 298 -6.09 0.01 23.17
N GLU A 299 -4.90 0.59 23.36
CA GLU A 299 -4.41 1.69 22.53
C GLU A 299 -3.58 1.21 21.33
N GLN A 300 -3.07 -0.02 21.40
CA GLN A 300 -2.24 -0.64 20.39
C GLN A 300 -2.72 -2.04 20.05
N THR A 301 -2.38 -2.52 18.86
CA THR A 301 -2.55 -3.94 18.53
C THR A 301 -1.62 -4.78 19.41
N LEU A 302 -2.00 -6.02 19.70
CA LEU A 302 -1.15 -6.89 20.52
C LEU A 302 0.22 -7.13 19.86
N LEU A 303 0.23 -7.30 18.53
CA LEU A 303 1.45 -7.46 17.76
C LEU A 303 2.37 -6.24 17.91
N HIS A 304 1.83 -5.03 17.78
CA HIS A 304 2.59 -3.79 17.94
C HIS A 304 3.19 -3.67 19.35
N SER A 305 2.37 -3.91 20.38
CA SER A 305 2.77 -3.80 21.78
C SER A 305 3.91 -4.78 22.13
N LEU A 306 3.80 -6.04 21.69
CA LEU A 306 4.84 -7.05 21.92
C LEU A 306 6.11 -6.78 21.11
N HIS A 307 5.97 -6.28 19.88
CA HIS A 307 7.11 -5.89 19.06
C HIS A 307 7.97 -4.82 19.74
N GLY A 308 7.34 -3.83 20.40
CA GLY A 308 8.07 -2.80 21.15
C GLY A 308 8.87 -3.35 22.35
N ASN A 309 8.50 -4.53 22.85
CA ASN A 309 9.12 -5.18 24.01
C ASN A 309 9.96 -6.42 23.62
N ARG A 310 10.21 -6.64 22.33
CA ARG A 310 10.88 -7.84 21.83
C ARG A 310 12.35 -7.92 22.27
N LYS A 311 12.85 -9.15 22.42
CA LYS A 311 14.28 -9.40 22.62
C LYS A 311 15.01 -9.35 21.27
N PRO A 312 16.22 -8.76 21.17
CA PRO A 312 16.97 -8.71 19.91
C PRO A 312 17.17 -10.08 19.25
N ALA A 313 17.40 -11.14 20.03
CA ALA A 313 17.59 -12.50 19.53
C ALA A 313 16.35 -13.08 18.82
N ALA A 314 15.14 -12.57 19.09
CA ALA A 314 13.93 -13.01 18.41
C ALA A 314 13.94 -12.62 16.93
N LEU A 315 14.52 -11.48 16.58
CA LEU A 315 14.50 -10.95 15.22
C LEU A 315 15.24 -11.86 14.24
N GLU A 316 16.40 -12.40 14.62
CA GLU A 316 17.18 -13.30 13.75
C GLU A 316 16.39 -14.58 13.40
N HIS A 317 15.73 -15.17 14.40
CA HIS A 317 14.88 -16.34 14.21
C HIS A 317 13.67 -16.02 13.34
N LEU A 318 12.99 -14.89 13.59
CA LEU A 318 11.86 -14.44 12.79
C LEU A 318 12.27 -14.18 11.34
N ARG A 319 13.45 -13.60 11.09
CA ARG A 319 13.99 -13.40 9.74
C ARG A 319 14.29 -14.72 9.03
N SER A 320 14.70 -15.74 9.78
CA SER A 320 14.85 -17.09 9.21
C SER A 320 13.52 -17.68 8.78
N LEU A 321 12.47 -17.52 9.61
CA LEU A 321 11.12 -17.99 9.28
C LEU A 321 10.52 -17.23 8.09
N GLU A 322 10.73 -15.91 8.03
CA GLU A 322 10.32 -15.08 6.89
C GLU A 322 10.95 -15.58 5.58
N ARG A 323 12.24 -15.89 5.57
CA ARG A 323 12.93 -16.45 4.38
C ARG A 323 12.34 -17.80 3.97
N SER A 324 12.18 -18.72 4.92
CA SER A 324 11.57 -20.03 4.65
C SER A 324 10.14 -19.91 4.10
N CYS A 325 9.34 -19.00 4.66
CA CYS A 325 7.98 -18.74 4.19
C CYS A 325 7.98 -18.19 2.75
N VAL A 326 8.91 -17.28 2.41
CA VAL A 326 9.07 -16.80 1.04
C VAL A 326 9.43 -17.93 0.07
N ASP A 327 10.37 -18.80 0.44
CA ASP A 327 10.81 -19.91 -0.41
C ASP A 327 9.66 -20.91 -0.66
N GLU A 328 8.91 -21.26 0.38
CA GLU A 328 7.74 -22.14 0.31
C GLU A 328 6.64 -21.55 -0.59
N LEU A 329 6.34 -20.26 -0.45
CA LEU A 329 5.34 -19.59 -1.28
C LEU A 329 5.78 -19.45 -2.73
N ASN A 330 7.06 -19.14 -2.99
CA ASN A 330 7.59 -19.11 -4.35
C ASN A 330 7.49 -20.49 -5.02
N ASN A 331 7.79 -21.56 -4.29
CA ASN A 331 7.60 -22.92 -4.78
C ASN A 331 6.12 -23.21 -5.08
N TYR A 332 5.21 -22.85 -4.16
CA TYR A 332 3.77 -22.99 -4.36
C TYR A 332 3.30 -22.23 -5.62
N PHE A 333 3.66 -20.95 -5.77
CA PHE A 333 3.27 -20.10 -6.92
C PHE A 333 3.89 -20.55 -8.24
N SER A 334 5.00 -21.31 -8.22
CA SER A 334 5.58 -21.87 -9.44
C SER A 334 4.81 -23.09 -9.98
N ILE A 335 4.02 -23.74 -9.12
CA ILE A 335 3.29 -24.97 -9.44
C ILE A 335 1.79 -24.68 -9.63
N GLN A 336 1.25 -23.76 -8.83
CA GLN A 336 -0.19 -23.47 -8.75
C GLN A 336 -0.53 -22.19 -9.51
N ASP A 337 -1.63 -22.23 -10.25
CA ASP A 337 -2.16 -21.11 -11.03
C ASP A 337 -3.32 -20.39 -10.32
N HIS A 338 -3.69 -20.81 -9.10
CA HIS A 338 -4.68 -20.16 -8.26
C HIS A 338 -4.39 -20.41 -6.76
N ALA A 339 -4.82 -19.48 -5.91
CA ALA A 339 -4.73 -19.65 -4.46
C ALA A 339 -5.76 -20.69 -3.99
N SER A 340 -5.30 -21.69 -3.23
CA SER A 340 -6.15 -22.71 -2.61
C SER A 340 -6.50 -22.35 -1.16
N ASP A 341 -7.37 -23.16 -0.56
CA ASP A 341 -7.73 -23.08 0.86
C ASP A 341 -6.56 -23.37 1.82
N GLU A 342 -5.46 -23.97 1.34
CA GLU A 342 -4.22 -24.14 2.11
C GLU A 342 -3.63 -22.79 2.55
N LEU A 343 -3.96 -21.71 1.83
CA LEU A 343 -3.47 -20.36 2.12
C LEU A 343 -4.49 -19.50 2.89
N ASP A 344 -5.65 -20.04 3.28
CA ASP A 344 -6.71 -19.29 3.97
C ASP A 344 -6.20 -18.66 5.27
N GLU A 345 -5.40 -19.37 6.06
CA GLU A 345 -4.92 -18.90 7.37
C GLU A 345 -3.50 -18.28 7.31
N LEU A 346 -2.93 -18.07 6.11
CA LEU A 346 -1.52 -17.73 5.88
C LEU A 346 -1.05 -16.50 6.69
N LEU A 347 -1.74 -15.36 6.56
CA LEU A 347 -1.39 -14.14 7.27
C LEU A 347 -1.56 -14.32 8.78
N LYS A 348 -2.69 -14.93 9.19
CA LYS A 348 -3.01 -15.14 10.60
C LYS A 348 -1.95 -15.99 11.28
N ASP A 349 -1.56 -17.11 10.69
CA ASP A 349 -0.61 -18.04 11.30
C ASP A 349 0.80 -17.42 11.41
N CYS A 350 1.22 -16.63 10.42
CA CYS A 350 2.47 -15.86 10.49
C CYS A 350 2.46 -14.83 11.64
N VAL A 351 1.34 -14.11 11.81
CA VAL A 351 1.18 -13.13 12.91
C VAL A 351 1.17 -13.83 14.28
N GLU A 352 0.42 -14.91 14.42
CA GLU A 352 0.32 -15.65 15.67
C GLU A 352 1.63 -16.35 16.03
N ALA A 353 2.39 -16.82 15.05
CA ALA A 353 3.74 -17.33 15.25
C ALA A 353 4.67 -16.24 15.80
N GLU A 354 4.69 -15.06 15.19
CA GLU A 354 5.53 -13.95 15.67
C GLU A 354 5.20 -13.54 17.11
N VAL A 355 3.92 -13.43 17.44
CA VAL A 355 3.47 -13.12 18.81
C VAL A 355 3.97 -14.17 19.81
N LYS A 356 4.03 -15.45 19.43
CA LYS A 356 4.60 -16.50 20.29
C LYS A 356 6.11 -16.33 20.50
N PHE A 357 6.86 -15.83 19.52
CA PHE A 357 8.29 -15.56 19.66
C PHE A 357 8.60 -14.36 20.57
N TYR A 358 7.67 -13.41 20.70
CA TYR A 358 7.85 -12.26 21.58
C TYR A 358 7.53 -12.53 23.06
N ARG A 359 6.80 -13.61 23.36
CA ARG A 359 6.42 -13.99 24.73
C ARG A 359 7.49 -14.86 25.39
#